data_AF-A0A3A6RG49-F1
#
_entry.id   AF-A0A3A6RG49-F1
#
_cell.length_a   1.000
_cell.length_b   1.000
_cell.length_c   1.000
_cell.angle_alpha   90.00
_cell.angle_beta   90.00
_cell.angle_gamma   90.00
#
_symmetry.space_group_name_H-M   'P 1'
#
loop_
_entity.id
_entity.type
_entity.pdbx_description
1 polymer ?
#
loop_
_entity_poly.entity_id
_entity_poly.type
_entity_poly.pdbx_seq_one_letter_code
_entity_poly.pdbx_strand_id
1 'polypeptide(L)'
;MVELSRSPIENRIRRSFEEYIRKFSELAERANDAEQTIEAVKFTLEFYATIGERFGERASTLAKGLAQSAKGKTIRNAEQAINAFDAYKDALDKKFSAQDRQAISNALGSLDQQTMASSLSKFGKSLGFVGHMIDAVELATEATKSAESGNWAPFYIKAETLILGQAAGVILGLAFGLTMATPIGILGFGLLLAATGVLIDETLVSELNSYITDL
;
A
#
# COMPACT_ATOMS: atom_id res chain seq x y z
N MET A 1 22.02 -60.14 -7.47
CA MET A 1 21.09 -59.11 -6.93
C MET A 1 20.06 -58.86 -8.01
N VAL A 2 18.83 -59.37 -7.85
CA VAL A 2 17.75 -59.15 -8.82
C VAL A 2 17.05 -57.87 -8.40
N GLU A 3 17.13 -56.85 -9.25
CA GLU A 3 16.33 -55.63 -9.13
C GLU A 3 14.86 -56.04 -9.32
N LEU A 4 14.09 -56.09 -8.23
CA LEU A 4 12.67 -56.40 -8.28
C LEU A 4 11.95 -55.27 -9.05
N SER A 5 11.75 -55.46 -10.36
CA SER A 5 10.96 -54.52 -11.16
C SER A 5 9.52 -54.55 -10.66
N ARG A 6 9.05 -53.41 -10.12
CA ARG A 6 7.69 -53.25 -9.60
C ARG A 6 6.65 -53.58 -10.67
N SER A 7 5.54 -54.21 -10.27
CA SER A 7 4.53 -54.66 -11.22
C SER A 7 3.86 -53.46 -11.92
N PRO A 8 3.34 -53.61 -13.15
CA PRO A 8 2.59 -52.57 -13.85
C PRO A 8 1.33 -52.08 -13.09
N ILE A 9 0.85 -52.86 -12.12
CA ILE A 9 -0.29 -52.51 -11.26
C ILE A 9 0.19 -51.59 -10.12
N GLU A 10 1.30 -51.92 -9.47
CA GLU A 10 1.92 -51.08 -8.43
C GLU A 10 2.30 -49.69 -8.97
N ASN A 11 2.85 -49.64 -10.19
CA ASN A 11 3.19 -48.38 -10.86
C ASN A 11 1.96 -47.54 -11.26
N ARG A 12 0.79 -48.16 -11.45
CA ARG A 12 -0.47 -47.44 -11.70
C ARG A 12 -1.06 -46.90 -10.40
N ILE A 13 -1.10 -47.70 -9.35
CA ILE A 13 -1.60 -47.31 -8.02
C ILE A 13 -0.77 -46.15 -7.45
N ARG A 14 0.56 -46.22 -7.58
CA ARG A 14 1.45 -45.13 -7.13
C ARG A 14 1.14 -43.81 -7.86
N ARG A 15 1.05 -43.85 -9.19
CA ARG A 15 0.76 -42.65 -10.01
C ARG A 15 -0.60 -42.04 -9.67
N SER A 16 -1.62 -42.86 -9.47
CA SER A 16 -2.93 -42.35 -9.02
C SER A 16 -2.85 -41.72 -7.63
N PHE A 17 -2.10 -42.32 -6.70
CA PHE A 17 -1.94 -41.79 -5.35
C PHE A 17 -1.16 -40.47 -5.32
N GLU A 18 -0.09 -40.35 -6.12
CA GLU A 18 0.65 -39.10 -6.33
C GLU A 18 -0.25 -38.00 -6.91
N GLU A 19 -1.13 -38.35 -7.86
CA GLU A 19 -2.09 -37.41 -8.43
C GLU A 19 -3.13 -36.93 -7.39
N TYR A 20 -3.60 -37.82 -6.52
CA TYR A 20 -4.48 -37.45 -5.41
C TYR A 20 -3.78 -36.52 -4.42
N ILE A 21 -2.55 -36.84 -3.98
CA ILE A 21 -1.77 -35.98 -3.09
C ILE A 21 -1.60 -34.59 -3.71
N ARG A 22 -1.24 -34.51 -4.99
CA ARG A 22 -1.12 -33.24 -5.70
C ARG A 22 -2.42 -32.45 -5.67
N LYS A 23 -3.55 -33.07 -6.03
CA LYS A 23 -4.87 -32.40 -6.01
C LYS A 23 -5.26 -31.95 -4.60
N PHE A 24 -4.98 -32.75 -3.58
CA PHE A 24 -5.23 -32.36 -2.19
C PHE A 24 -4.33 -31.19 -1.74
N SER A 25 -3.05 -31.19 -2.11
CA SER A 25 -2.13 -30.07 -1.85
C SER A 25 -2.62 -28.79 -2.52
N GLU A 26 -2.98 -28.85 -3.81
CA GLU A 26 -3.53 -27.70 -4.55
C GLU A 26 -4.82 -27.16 -3.92
N LEU A 27 -5.71 -28.04 -3.43
CA LEU A 27 -6.94 -27.63 -2.73
C LEU A 27 -6.64 -27.00 -1.37
N ALA A 28 -5.70 -27.56 -0.61
CA ALA A 28 -5.27 -27.03 0.67
C ALA A 28 -4.60 -25.66 0.52
N GLU A 29 -3.73 -25.49 -0.48
CA GLU A 29 -3.11 -24.21 -0.83
C GLU A 29 -4.17 -23.17 -1.21
N ARG A 30 -5.13 -23.52 -2.07
CA ARG A 30 -6.22 -22.61 -2.44
C ARG A 30 -7.10 -22.21 -1.25
N ALA A 31 -7.39 -23.15 -0.34
CA ALA A 31 -8.17 -22.88 0.85
C ALA A 31 -7.42 -21.92 1.79
N ASN A 32 -6.13 -22.18 2.02
CA ASN A 32 -5.26 -21.31 2.81
C ASN A 32 -5.10 -19.92 2.17
N ASP A 33 -4.93 -19.83 0.85
CA ASP A 33 -4.84 -18.56 0.13
C ASP A 33 -6.14 -17.76 0.22
N ALA A 34 -7.29 -18.43 0.13
CA ALA A 34 -8.60 -17.81 0.31
C ALA A 34 -8.77 -17.26 1.73
N GLU A 35 -8.37 -18.04 2.75
CA GLU A 35 -8.40 -17.62 4.16
C GLU A 35 -7.52 -16.38 4.39
N GLN A 36 -6.27 -16.40 3.94
CA GLN A 36 -5.36 -15.26 4.04
C GLN A 36 -5.88 -14.02 3.30
N THR A 37 -6.58 -14.21 2.18
CA THR A 37 -7.22 -13.11 1.43
C THR A 37 -8.38 -12.52 2.23
N ILE A 38 -9.22 -13.35 2.85
CA ILE A 38 -10.32 -12.90 3.72
C ILE A 38 -9.77 -12.12 4.91
N GLU A 39 -8.69 -12.59 5.55
CA GLU A 39 -8.03 -11.88 6.65
C GLU A 39 -7.47 -10.52 6.22
N ALA A 40 -6.81 -10.47 5.06
CA ALA A 40 -6.30 -9.22 4.49
C ALA A 40 -7.43 -8.21 4.21
N VAL A 41 -8.57 -8.68 3.69
CA VAL A 41 -9.76 -7.86 3.47
C VAL A 41 -10.31 -7.34 4.80
N LYS A 42 -10.46 -8.20 5.82
CA LYS A 42 -10.90 -7.79 7.16
C LYS A 42 -9.98 -6.75 7.78
N PHE A 43 -8.66 -6.96 7.72
CA PHE A 43 -7.67 -6.00 8.19
C PHE A 43 -7.80 -4.64 7.51
N THR A 44 -8.09 -4.62 6.20
CA THR A 44 -8.28 -3.38 5.45
C THR A 44 -9.59 -2.67 5.84
N LEU A 45 -10.65 -3.43 6.13
CA LEU A 45 -11.91 -2.88 6.65
C LEU A 45 -11.73 -2.28 8.07
N GLU A 46 -11.00 -2.98 8.93
CA GLU A 46 -10.62 -2.51 10.27
C GLU A 46 -9.78 -1.23 10.19
N PHE A 47 -8.80 -1.17 9.27
CA PHE A 47 -8.04 0.05 9.01
C PHE A 47 -8.97 1.23 8.69
N TYR A 48 -9.93 1.05 7.78
CA TYR A 48 -10.89 2.13 7.47
C TYR A 48 -11.76 2.52 8.66
N ALA A 49 -12.15 1.57 9.51
CA ALA A 49 -12.89 1.85 10.74
C ALA A 49 -12.03 2.70 11.70
N THR A 50 -10.77 2.30 11.92
CA THR A 50 -9.80 3.05 12.74
C THR A 50 -9.56 4.47 12.19
N ILE A 51 -9.46 4.64 10.88
CA ILE A 51 -9.36 5.98 10.27
C ILE A 51 -10.64 6.79 10.55
N GLY A 52 -11.81 6.17 10.45
CA GLY A 52 -13.09 6.81 10.77
C GLY A 52 -13.18 7.26 12.23
N GLU A 53 -12.72 6.43 13.15
CA GLU A 53 -12.70 6.72 14.59
C GLU A 53 -11.67 7.81 14.94
N ARG A 54 -10.47 7.76 14.35
CA ARG A 54 -9.39 8.69 14.67
C ARG A 54 -9.52 10.04 13.98
N PHE A 55 -9.95 10.04 12.72
CA PHE A 55 -9.89 11.20 11.81
C PHE A 55 -11.25 11.59 11.21
N GLY A 56 -12.33 10.89 11.58
CA GLY A 56 -13.68 11.16 11.12
C GLY A 56 -14.08 10.40 9.86
N GLU A 57 -15.40 10.31 9.63
CA GLU A 57 -16.00 9.54 8.53
C GLU A 57 -15.47 9.94 7.15
N ARG A 58 -15.24 11.24 6.93
CA ARG A 58 -14.73 11.75 5.66
C ARG A 58 -13.34 11.20 5.33
N ALA A 59 -12.46 11.06 6.32
CA ALA A 59 -11.13 10.47 6.15
C ALA A 59 -11.22 9.00 5.74
N SER A 60 -12.14 8.24 6.37
CA SER A 60 -12.41 6.83 6.04
C SER A 60 -12.95 6.68 4.63
N THR A 61 -13.91 7.52 4.25
CA THR A 61 -14.53 7.53 2.91
C THR A 61 -13.50 7.87 1.84
N LEU A 62 -12.64 8.87 2.08
CA LEU A 62 -11.57 9.23 1.18
C LEU A 62 -10.57 8.07 0.98
N ALA A 63 -10.14 7.42 2.07
CA ALA A 63 -9.26 6.25 1.98
C ALA A 63 -9.87 5.11 1.15
N LYS A 64 -11.16 4.81 1.36
CA LYS A 64 -11.90 3.82 0.57
C LYS A 64 -12.00 4.22 -0.90
N GLY A 65 -12.32 5.49 -1.18
CA GLY A 65 -12.42 6.03 -2.54
C GLY A 65 -11.10 5.92 -3.31
N LEU A 66 -9.99 6.29 -2.66
CA LEU A 66 -8.65 6.14 -3.22
C LEU A 66 -8.32 4.68 -3.54
N ALA A 67 -8.64 3.76 -2.61
CA ALA A 67 -8.42 2.33 -2.83
C ALA A 67 -9.25 1.76 -3.97
N GLN A 68 -10.47 2.26 -4.17
CA GLN A 68 -11.30 1.89 -5.32
C GLN A 68 -10.75 2.47 -6.62
N SER A 69 -10.33 3.74 -6.61
CA SER A 69 -9.77 4.43 -7.77
C SER A 69 -8.44 3.82 -8.23
N ALA A 70 -7.63 3.30 -7.31
CA ALA A 70 -6.38 2.63 -7.62
C ALA A 70 -6.55 1.28 -8.35
N LYS A 71 -7.73 0.66 -8.28
CA LYS A 71 -7.95 -0.67 -8.88
C LYS A 71 -7.79 -0.62 -10.40
N GLY A 72 -6.95 -1.51 -10.92
CA GLY A 72 -6.69 -1.62 -12.36
C GLY A 72 -5.83 -0.50 -12.94
N LYS A 73 -5.39 0.46 -12.13
CA LYS A 73 -4.46 1.52 -12.55
C LYS A 73 -3.03 1.12 -12.26
N THR A 74 -2.10 1.73 -13.00
CA THR A 74 -0.67 1.68 -12.74
C THR A 74 -0.19 3.04 -12.25
N ILE A 75 0.97 3.04 -11.59
CA ILE A 75 1.60 4.25 -11.07
C ILE A 75 2.01 5.18 -12.23
N ARG A 76 1.68 6.46 -12.10
CA ARG A 76 2.10 7.54 -13.03
C ARG A 76 3.59 7.85 -12.89
N ASN A 77 4.16 8.46 -13.93
CA ASN A 77 5.56 8.88 -13.91
C ASN A 77 5.79 10.07 -12.94
N ALA A 78 7.05 10.28 -12.56
CA ALA A 78 7.42 11.30 -11.59
C ALA A 78 7.10 12.71 -12.08
N GLU A 79 7.34 13.01 -13.36
CA GLU A 79 7.07 14.33 -13.94
C GLU A 79 5.59 14.72 -13.81
N GLN A 80 4.68 13.80 -14.13
CA GLN A 80 3.24 14.01 -13.98
C GLN A 80 2.84 14.19 -12.51
N ALA A 81 3.40 13.39 -11.60
CA ALA A 81 3.09 13.48 -10.18
C ALA A 81 3.61 14.79 -9.56
N ILE A 82 4.82 15.23 -9.93
CA ILE A 82 5.41 16.51 -9.51
C ILE A 82 4.51 17.65 -9.96
N ASN A 83 4.19 17.71 -11.26
CA ASN A 83 3.34 18.77 -11.81
C ASN A 83 1.96 18.81 -11.14
N ALA A 84 1.36 17.63 -10.90
CA ALA A 84 0.06 17.54 -10.23
C ALA A 84 0.13 17.96 -8.75
N PHE A 85 1.20 17.64 -8.04
CA PHE A 85 1.36 18.02 -6.62
C PHE A 85 1.68 19.51 -6.47
N ASP A 86 2.57 20.04 -7.31
CA ASP A 86 3.00 21.43 -7.28
C ASP A 86 1.83 22.39 -7.57
N ALA A 87 0.84 21.97 -8.35
CA ALA A 87 -0.39 22.73 -8.60
C ALA A 87 -1.16 23.08 -7.31
N TYR A 88 -0.95 22.34 -6.22
CA TYR A 88 -1.61 22.56 -4.92
C TYR A 88 -0.63 22.95 -3.82
N LYS A 89 0.66 23.09 -4.14
CA LYS A 89 1.72 23.39 -3.19
C LYS A 89 1.41 24.64 -2.37
N ASP A 90 0.89 25.70 -2.98
CA ASP A 90 0.55 26.93 -2.26
C ASP A 90 -0.59 26.74 -1.24
N ALA A 91 -1.57 25.88 -1.55
CA ALA A 91 -2.67 25.57 -0.64
C ALA A 91 -2.16 24.72 0.54
N LEU A 92 -1.33 23.72 0.26
CA LEU A 92 -0.65 22.92 1.28
C LEU A 92 0.26 23.80 2.15
N ASP A 93 1.03 24.69 1.52
CA ASP A 93 1.99 25.54 2.22
C ASP A 93 1.30 26.53 3.17
N LYS A 94 0.09 26.97 2.84
CA LYS A 94 -0.76 27.76 3.75
C LYS A 94 -1.38 26.94 4.88
N LYS A 95 -1.65 25.65 4.65
CA LYS A 95 -2.31 24.78 5.62
C LYS A 95 -1.35 24.21 6.66
N PHE A 96 -0.16 23.79 6.23
CA PHE A 96 0.83 23.16 7.08
C PHE A 96 1.90 24.18 7.50
N SER A 97 1.88 24.56 8.78
CA SER A 97 2.95 25.36 9.36
C SER A 97 4.28 24.59 9.37
N ALA A 98 5.38 25.29 9.61
CA ALA A 98 6.68 24.64 9.81
C ALA A 98 6.66 23.64 10.99
N GLN A 99 5.88 23.92 12.03
CA GLN A 99 5.73 23.01 13.18
C GLN A 99 4.95 21.75 12.80
N ASP A 100 3.89 21.89 11.99
CA ASP A 100 3.12 20.74 11.51
C ASP A 100 3.99 19.82 10.65
N ARG A 101 4.77 20.41 9.73
CA ARG A 101 5.72 19.67 8.90
C ARG A 101 6.77 18.92 9.72
N GLN A 102 7.33 19.58 10.72
CA GLN A 102 8.29 18.93 11.61
C GLN A 102 7.63 17.81 12.41
N ALA A 103 6.41 18.00 12.89
CA ALA A 103 5.67 16.96 13.61
C ALA A 103 5.37 15.74 12.71
N ILE A 104 5.00 15.98 11.45
CA ILE A 104 4.78 14.91 10.47
C ILE A 104 6.09 14.20 10.15
N SER A 105 7.18 14.94 9.91
CA SER A 105 8.52 14.36 9.69
C SER A 105 8.95 13.49 10.89
N ASN A 106 8.82 14.00 12.11
CA ASN A 106 9.17 13.25 13.32
C ASN A 106 8.30 11.99 13.49
N ALA A 107 7.00 12.07 13.20
CA ALA A 107 6.11 10.92 13.25
C ALA A 107 6.52 9.85 12.22
N LEU A 108 6.78 10.25 10.98
CA LEU A 108 7.27 9.34 9.93
C LEU A 108 8.65 8.76 10.27
N GLY A 109 9.52 9.54 10.91
CA GLY A 109 10.82 9.10 11.41
C GLY A 109 10.75 8.07 12.55
N SER A 110 9.60 7.93 13.21
CA SER A 110 9.36 6.92 14.25
C SER A 110 8.80 5.59 13.73
N LEU A 111 8.98 5.32 12.43
CA LEU A 111 8.47 4.15 11.73
C LEU A 111 8.76 2.83 12.45
N ASP A 112 7.70 2.12 12.82
CA ASP A 112 7.79 0.73 13.24
C ASP A 112 7.86 -0.19 12.01
N GLN A 113 9.07 -0.63 11.64
CA GLN A 113 9.30 -1.40 10.43
C GLN A 113 8.57 -2.75 10.42
N GLN A 114 8.34 -3.36 11.60
CA GLN A 114 7.62 -4.63 11.71
C GLN A 114 6.12 -4.46 11.40
N THR A 115 5.49 -3.43 11.96
CA THR A 115 4.11 -3.04 11.67
C THR A 115 3.99 -2.64 10.20
N MET A 116 4.97 -1.93 9.65
CA MET A 116 5.00 -1.57 8.24
C MET A 116 5.01 -2.80 7.33
N ALA A 117 5.95 -3.73 7.55
CA ALA A 117 6.08 -4.95 6.74
C ALA A 117 4.82 -5.84 6.82
N SER A 118 4.29 -6.04 8.03
CA SER A 118 3.08 -6.84 8.23
C SER A 118 1.84 -6.19 7.64
N SER A 119 1.71 -4.86 7.74
CA SER A 119 0.60 -4.11 7.13
C SER A 119 0.68 -4.14 5.60
N LEU A 120 1.87 -3.93 5.03
CA LEU A 120 2.06 -3.93 3.57
C LEU A 120 1.75 -5.29 2.95
N SER A 121 2.10 -6.39 3.64
CA SER A 121 1.73 -7.74 3.22
C SER A 121 0.21 -7.94 3.16
N LYS A 122 -0.51 -7.48 4.19
CA LYS A 122 -1.98 -7.56 4.24
C LYS A 122 -2.64 -6.64 3.20
N PHE A 123 -2.17 -5.40 3.05
CA PHE A 123 -2.66 -4.50 2.00
C PHE A 123 -2.34 -5.01 0.59
N GLY A 124 -1.22 -5.67 0.38
CA GLY A 124 -0.89 -6.33 -0.90
C GLY A 124 -1.94 -7.33 -1.30
N LYS A 125 -2.27 -8.26 -0.39
CA LYS A 125 -3.32 -9.24 -0.61
C LYS A 125 -4.70 -8.60 -0.82
N SER A 126 -5.07 -7.57 -0.07
CA SER A 126 -6.41 -6.97 -0.15
C SER A 126 -6.61 -6.03 -1.36
N LEU A 127 -5.57 -5.28 -1.73
CA LEU A 127 -5.57 -4.33 -2.85
C LEU A 127 -5.18 -4.97 -4.18
N GLY A 128 -4.79 -6.25 -4.17
CA GLY A 128 -4.52 -7.02 -5.37
C GLY A 128 -3.17 -6.73 -6.02
N PHE A 129 -2.18 -6.30 -5.23
CA PHE A 129 -0.80 -6.23 -5.68
C PHE A 129 0.00 -7.37 -5.05
N VAL A 130 0.64 -8.16 -5.90
CA VAL A 130 1.47 -9.29 -5.51
C VAL A 130 2.81 -9.10 -6.19
N GLY A 131 3.92 -9.15 -5.45
CA GLY A 131 5.14 -9.66 -6.08
C GLY A 131 6.45 -8.89 -5.95
N HIS A 132 6.57 -7.74 -5.29
CA HIS A 132 7.89 -7.13 -5.11
C HIS A 132 8.11 -6.60 -3.70
N MET A 133 9.29 -6.90 -3.13
CA MET A 133 9.82 -6.19 -1.98
C MET A 133 9.98 -4.73 -2.39
N ILE A 134 8.96 -3.93 -2.14
CA ILE A 134 9.08 -2.48 -2.22
C ILE A 134 10.08 -2.11 -1.13
N ASP A 135 11.08 -1.30 -1.47
CA ASP A 135 11.91 -0.67 -0.46
C ASP A 135 11.09 0.43 0.23
N ALA A 136 10.17 -0.01 1.08
CA ALA A 136 9.25 0.84 1.81
C ALA A 136 10.00 1.75 2.78
N VAL A 137 11.18 1.34 3.23
CA VAL A 137 12.05 2.15 4.09
C VAL A 137 12.66 3.31 3.29
N GLU A 138 13.13 3.08 2.06
CA GLU A 138 13.59 4.16 1.19
C GLU A 138 12.47 5.16 0.88
N LEU A 139 11.27 4.68 0.52
CA LEU A 139 10.13 5.57 0.25
C LEU A 139 9.67 6.32 1.50
N ALA A 140 9.63 5.67 2.66
CA ALA A 140 9.31 6.32 3.93
C ALA A 140 10.36 7.39 4.29
N THR A 141 11.64 7.11 4.04
CA THR A 141 12.74 8.05 4.28
C THR A 141 12.59 9.31 3.42
N GLU A 142 12.29 9.15 2.13
CA GLU A 142 12.04 10.31 1.25
C GLU A 142 10.74 11.03 1.60
N ALA A 143 9.70 10.32 2.04
CA ALA A 143 8.48 10.95 2.54
C ALA A 143 8.74 11.79 3.80
N THR A 144 9.58 11.31 4.75
CA THR A 144 10.01 12.06 5.94
C THR A 144 10.69 13.37 5.56
N LYS A 145 11.70 13.30 4.67
CA LYS A 145 12.43 14.50 4.19
C LYS A 145 11.53 15.45 3.41
N SER A 146 10.61 14.91 2.62
CA SER A 146 9.66 15.69 1.80
C SER A 146 8.62 16.39 2.69
N ALA A 147 8.15 15.73 3.75
CA ALA A 147 7.25 16.34 4.72
C ALA A 147 7.89 17.52 5.45
N GLU A 148 9.16 17.40 5.84
CA GLU A 148 9.90 18.47 6.52
C GLU A 148 10.17 19.66 5.59
N SER A 149 10.74 19.39 4.42
CA SER A 149 11.15 20.43 3.46
C SER A 149 9.98 21.03 2.67
N GLY A 150 8.88 20.30 2.53
CA GLY A 150 7.79 20.60 1.60
C GLY A 150 8.15 20.42 0.12
N ASN A 151 9.32 19.84 -0.20
CA ASN A 151 9.72 19.47 -1.55
C ASN A 151 9.51 17.96 -1.75
N TRP A 152 8.49 17.60 -2.53
CA TRP A 152 8.11 16.20 -2.78
C TRP A 152 8.72 15.60 -4.05
N ALA A 153 9.43 16.38 -4.86
CA ALA A 153 10.07 15.87 -6.07
C ALA A 153 11.02 14.67 -5.82
N PRO A 154 11.86 14.67 -4.76
CA PRO A 154 12.71 13.51 -4.45
C PRO A 154 11.91 12.23 -4.18
N PHE A 155 10.79 12.33 -3.47
CA PHE A 155 9.89 11.21 -3.22
C PHE A 155 9.32 10.64 -4.52
N TYR A 156 8.86 11.49 -5.44
CA TYR A 156 8.31 11.04 -6.73
C TYR A 156 9.36 10.38 -7.62
N ILE A 157 10.57 10.94 -7.70
CA ILE A 157 11.68 10.35 -8.46
C ILE A 157 12.07 8.98 -7.88
N LYS A 158 12.08 8.86 -6.54
CA LYS A 158 12.35 7.59 -5.87
C LYS A 158 11.23 6.57 -6.14
N ALA A 159 9.96 6.98 -6.07
CA ALA A 159 8.83 6.13 -6.41
C ALA A 159 8.88 5.64 -7.86
N GLU A 160 9.19 6.52 -8.81
CA GLU A 160 9.38 6.12 -10.21
C GLU A 160 10.49 5.09 -10.36
N THR A 161 11.61 5.28 -9.67
CA THR A 161 12.75 4.34 -9.72
C THR A 161 12.38 2.94 -9.19
N LEU A 162 11.57 2.86 -8.14
CA LEU A 162 11.27 1.61 -7.44
C LEU A 162 10.04 0.88 -7.96
N ILE A 163 8.99 1.62 -8.34
CA ILE A 163 7.64 1.06 -8.51
C ILE A 163 6.91 1.57 -9.76
N LEU A 164 7.59 2.25 -10.70
CA LEU A 164 6.97 2.60 -11.98
C LEU A 164 6.46 1.35 -12.72
N GLY A 165 5.27 1.47 -13.31
CA GLY A 165 4.63 0.36 -14.02
C GLY A 165 3.97 -0.69 -13.12
N GLN A 166 4.18 -0.62 -11.80
CA GLN A 166 3.44 -1.46 -10.86
C GLN A 166 2.00 -0.97 -10.66
N ALA A 167 1.17 -1.83 -10.09
CA ALA A 167 -0.21 -1.51 -9.74
C ALA A 167 -0.26 -0.33 -8.75
N ALA A 168 -1.16 0.62 -8.99
CA ALA A 168 -1.36 1.81 -8.16
C ALA A 168 -1.69 1.47 -6.69
N GLY A 169 -2.24 0.29 -6.42
CA GLY A 169 -2.47 -0.19 -5.05
C GLY A 169 -1.19 -0.26 -4.20
N VAL A 170 -0.01 -0.42 -4.81
CA VAL A 170 1.29 -0.47 -4.12
C VAL A 170 1.56 0.81 -3.32
N ILE A 171 1.46 1.97 -3.97
CA ILE A 171 1.78 3.25 -3.33
C ILE A 171 0.73 3.64 -2.27
N LEU A 172 -0.52 3.22 -2.48
CA LEU A 172 -1.57 3.41 -1.47
C LEU A 172 -1.38 2.47 -0.26
N GLY A 173 -0.97 1.22 -0.50
CA GLY A 173 -0.59 0.28 0.55
C GLY A 173 0.58 0.81 1.39
N LEU A 174 1.54 1.51 0.77
CA LEU A 174 2.60 2.23 1.50
C LEU A 174 2.02 3.33 2.40
N ALA A 175 1.12 4.18 1.88
CA ALA A 175 0.50 5.25 2.67
C ALA A 175 -0.28 4.72 3.88
N PHE A 176 -1.06 3.65 3.68
CA PHE A 176 -1.82 3.01 4.76
C PHE A 176 -0.90 2.32 5.77
N GLY A 177 0.14 1.64 5.29
CA GLY A 177 1.17 1.04 6.13
C GLY A 177 1.88 2.08 7.00
N LEU A 178 2.29 3.21 6.42
CA LEU A 178 2.91 4.32 7.16
C LEU A 178 1.96 4.86 8.23
N THR A 179 0.67 4.98 7.91
CA THR A 179 -0.35 5.45 8.86
C THR A 179 -0.55 4.49 10.04
N MET A 180 -0.41 3.18 9.81
CA MET A 180 -0.48 2.15 10.86
C MET A 180 0.81 2.08 11.69
N ALA A 181 1.96 2.26 11.04
CA ALA A 181 3.28 2.07 11.63
C ALA A 181 3.87 3.33 12.28
N THR A 182 3.13 4.45 12.28
CA THR A 182 3.58 5.73 12.84
C THR A 182 2.44 6.40 13.63
N PRO A 183 2.76 7.24 14.63
CA PRO A 183 1.77 8.02 15.36
C PRO A 183 1.32 9.26 14.56
N ILE A 184 1.11 9.11 13.24
CA ILE A 184 0.73 10.24 12.38
C ILE A 184 -0.67 10.75 12.74
N GLY A 185 -0.83 12.08 12.74
CA GLY A 185 -2.12 12.74 12.92
C GLY A 185 -2.87 12.94 11.61
N ILE A 186 -4.07 13.53 11.71
CA ILE A 186 -4.96 13.76 10.55
C ILE A 186 -4.30 14.59 9.44
N LEU A 187 -3.49 15.59 9.83
CA LEU A 187 -2.73 16.43 8.91
C LEU A 187 -1.72 15.61 8.10
N GLY A 188 -0.93 14.77 8.77
CA GLY A 188 0.04 13.91 8.10
C GLY A 188 -0.63 12.81 7.27
N PHE A 189 -1.74 12.26 7.73
CA PHE A 189 -2.56 11.33 6.94
C PHE A 189 -3.04 11.98 5.63
N GLY A 190 -3.63 13.18 5.71
CA GLY A 190 -4.04 13.94 4.54
C GLY A 190 -2.88 14.23 3.58
N LEU A 191 -1.71 14.61 4.10
CA LEU A 191 -0.51 14.84 3.31
C LEU A 191 -0.01 13.57 2.59
N LEU A 192 0.01 12.42 3.29
CA LEU A 192 0.37 11.13 2.67
C LEU A 192 -0.62 10.73 1.57
N LEU A 193 -1.91 10.93 1.78
CA LEU A 193 -2.91 10.66 0.75
C LEU A 193 -2.77 11.63 -0.43
N ALA A 194 -2.43 12.90 -0.20
CA ALA A 194 -2.15 13.86 -1.27
C ALA A 194 -0.95 13.42 -2.11
N ALA A 195 0.17 13.13 -1.44
CA ALA A 195 1.40 12.72 -2.10
C ALA A 195 1.24 11.40 -2.86
N THR A 196 0.49 10.44 -2.31
CA THR A 196 0.27 9.16 -3.00
C THR A 196 -0.85 9.22 -4.03
N GLY A 197 -1.86 10.06 -3.84
CA GLY A 197 -2.98 10.23 -4.76
C GLY A 197 -2.57 10.77 -6.13
N VAL A 198 -1.64 11.73 -6.19
CA VAL A 198 -1.13 12.27 -7.47
C VAL A 198 -0.42 11.23 -8.34
N LEU A 199 0.15 10.17 -7.72
CA LEU A 199 0.77 9.04 -8.41
C LEU A 199 -0.26 8.04 -8.97
N ILE A 200 -1.53 8.16 -8.58
CA ILE A 200 -2.62 7.27 -8.98
C ILE A 200 -3.49 7.94 -10.05
N ASP A 201 -4.00 9.14 -9.76
CA ASP A 201 -4.92 9.86 -10.64
C ASP A 201 -4.96 11.36 -10.30
N GLU A 202 -5.00 12.22 -11.31
CA GLU A 202 -5.16 13.68 -11.13
C GLU A 202 -6.52 14.09 -10.57
N THR A 203 -7.58 13.32 -10.84
CA THR A 203 -8.94 13.62 -10.35
C THR A 203 -9.02 13.52 -8.84
N LEU A 204 -8.26 12.60 -8.24
CA LEU A 204 -8.14 12.43 -6.79
C LEU A 204 -7.53 13.65 -6.12
N VAL A 205 -6.73 14.43 -6.84
CA VAL A 205 -6.04 15.60 -6.31
C VAL A 205 -7.03 16.71 -5.96
N SER A 206 -8.14 16.82 -6.71
CA SER A 206 -9.21 17.77 -6.38
C SER A 206 -9.97 17.40 -5.10
N GLU A 207 -10.27 16.11 -4.91
CA GLU A 207 -10.90 15.58 -3.70
C GLU A 207 -9.99 15.74 -2.48
N LEU A 208 -8.69 15.45 -2.67
CA LEU A 208 -7.65 15.58 -1.64
C LEU A 208 -7.44 17.04 -1.24
N ASN A 209 -7.38 17.95 -2.21
CA ASN A 209 -7.27 19.37 -1.94
C ASN A 209 -8.49 19.90 -1.15
N SER A 210 -9.70 19.47 -1.52
CA SER A 210 -10.90 19.82 -0.74
C SER A 210 -10.83 19.27 0.68
N TYR A 211 -10.46 18.00 0.86
CA TYR A 211 -10.29 17.41 2.18
C TYR A 211 -9.29 18.19 3.03
N ILE A 212 -8.09 18.49 2.52
CA ILE A 212 -7.04 19.19 3.25
C ILE A 212 -7.43 20.64 3.56
N THR A 213 -8.13 21.31 2.64
CA THR A 213 -8.62 22.67 2.89
C THR A 213 -9.61 22.69 4.06
N ASP A 214 -10.40 21.63 4.22
CA ASP A 214 -11.45 21.51 5.23
C ASP A 214 -10.96 20.99 6.61
N LEU A 215 -9.68 20.58 6.73
CA LEU A 215 -9.08 20.10 8.00
C LEU A 215 -8.92 21.18 9.08
#